data_AF-A0A2V6BKR2-F1
#
_entry.id   AF-A0A2V6BKR2-F1
#
_cell.length_a   1.000
_cell.length_b   1.000
_cell.length_c   1.000
_cell.angle_alpha   90.00
_cell.angle_beta   90.00
_cell.angle_gamma   90.00
#
_symmetry.space_group_name_H-M   'P 1'
#
loop_
_entity.id
_entity.type
_entity.pdbx_description
1 polymer ?
#
loop_
_entity_poly.entity_id
_entity_poly.type
_entity_poly.pdbx_seq_one_letter_code
_entity_poly.pdbx_strand_id
1 'polypeptide(L)' 'MKTTLDLPDDLMREVKIRAIHERKKLKDAIAELIRKGMAAGQRRPPKIPKPVKLRRGFVPTTKDIEDAIAWGRD' A
#
# COMPACT_ATOMS: atom_id res chain seq x y z
N MET A 1 -3.95 1.19 30.90
CA MET A 1 -5.16 2.03 31.03
C MET A 1 -6.35 1.26 30.48
N LYS A 2 -7.52 1.35 31.11
CA LYS A 2 -8.78 0.80 30.56
C LYS A 2 -9.53 1.94 29.86
N THR A 3 -10.00 1.68 28.65
CA THR A 3 -10.78 2.62 27.84
C THR A 3 -12.05 1.93 27.36
N THR A 4 -13.12 2.70 27.22
CA THR A 4 -14.38 2.26 26.62
C THR A 4 -14.54 3.02 25.31
N LEU A 5 -14.87 2.31 24.23
CA LEU A 5 -15.04 2.85 22.89
C LEU A 5 -16.33 2.28 22.33
N ASP A 6 -17.21 3.13 21.83
CA ASP A 6 -18.37 2.72 21.07
C ASP A 6 -17.94 2.42 19.62
N LEU A 7 -18.17 1.19 19.17
CA LEU A 7 -17.81 0.71 17.85
C LEU A 7 -19.03 0.08 17.19
N PRO A 8 -19.20 0.22 15.86
CA PRO A 8 -20.18 -0.55 15.12
C PRO A 8 -20.01 -2.06 15.34
N ASP A 9 -21.13 -2.78 15.49
CA ASP A 9 -21.12 -4.23 15.81
C ASP A 9 -20.46 -5.08 14.73
N ASP A 10 -20.66 -4.70 13.47
CA ASP A 10 -20.02 -5.30 12.30
C ASP A 10 -18.50 -5.16 12.35
N LEU A 11 -18.00 -3.95 12.65
CA LEU A 11 -16.57 -3.69 12.82
C LEU A 11 -16.00 -4.52 13.97
N MET A 12 -16.70 -4.58 15.10
CA MET A 12 -16.26 -5.38 16.24
C MET A 12 -16.21 -6.88 15.93
N ARG A 13 -17.13 -7.38 15.09
CA ARG A 13 -17.13 -8.75 14.61
C ARG A 13 -15.92 -9.04 13.72
N GLU A 14 -15.59 -8.16 12.79
CA GLU A 14 -14.41 -8.30 11.93
C GLU A 14 -13.11 -8.33 12.73
N VAL A 15 -12.98 -7.45 13.73
CA VAL A 15 -11.81 -7.41 14.62
C VAL A 15 -11.66 -8.72 15.40
N LYS A 16 -12.77 -9.29 15.90
CA LYS A 16 -12.77 -10.60 16.58
C LYS A 16 -12.29 -11.71 15.64
N ILE A 17 -12.81 -11.77 14.41
CA ILE A 17 -12.40 -12.77 13.42
C ILE A 17 -10.89 -12.66 13.14
N ARG A 18 -10.38 -11.43 12.92
CA ARG A 18 -8.95 -11.19 12.72
C ARG A 18 -8.11 -11.64 13.92
N ALA A 19 -8.55 -11.35 15.15
CA ALA A 19 -7.85 -11.78 16.36
C ALA A 19 -7.76 -13.31 16.47
N ILE A 20 -8.82 -14.04 16.09
CA ILE A 20 -8.83 -15.50 16.04
C ILE A 20 -7.83 -16.02 15.01
N HIS A 21 -7.86 -15.48 13.77
CA HIS A 21 -6.94 -15.90 12.71
C HIS A 21 -5.47 -15.65 13.07
N GLU A 22 -5.18 -14.53 13.73
CA GLU A 22 -3.82 -14.18 14.18
C GLU A 22 -3.42 -14.88 15.49
N ARG A 23 -4.32 -15.68 16.09
CA ARG A 23 -4.14 -16.30 17.42
C ARG A 23 -3.73 -15.30 18.51
N LYS A 24 -4.29 -14.09 18.46
CA LYS A 24 -4.03 -13.00 19.39
C LYS A 24 -5.22 -12.74 20.30
N LYS A 25 -4.95 -12.18 21.49
CA LYS A 25 -6.03 -11.66 22.33
C LYS A 25 -6.63 -10.43 21.65
N LEU A 26 -7.95 -10.28 21.77
CA LEU A 26 -8.70 -9.18 21.18
C LEU A 26 -8.15 -7.79 21.56
N LYS A 27 -7.77 -7.58 22.83
CA LYS A 27 -7.17 -6.32 23.29
C LYS A 27 -5.85 -5.98 22.58
N ASP A 28 -5.05 -7.00 22.26
CA ASP A 28 -3.74 -6.82 21.65
C ASP A 28 -3.90 -6.53 20.16
N ALA A 29 -4.85 -7.22 19.50
CA ALA A 29 -5.25 -6.94 18.13
C ALA A 29 -5.80 -5.52 17.97
N ILE A 30 -6.68 -5.06 18.86
CA ILE A 30 -7.22 -3.69 18.87
C ILE A 30 -6.07 -2.68 19.04
N ALA A 31 -5.17 -2.89 20.01
CA ALA A 31 -4.05 -1.98 20.23
C ALA A 31 -3.12 -1.89 19.00
N GLU A 32 -2.90 -3.01 18.32
CA GLU A 32 -2.09 -3.05 17.10
C GLU A 32 -2.78 -2.32 15.93
N LEU A 33 -4.09 -2.50 15.76
CA LEU A 33 -4.87 -1.80 14.74
C LEU A 33 -4.84 -0.29 14.95
N ILE A 34 -5.01 0.17 16.19
CA ILE A 34 -4.92 1.61 16.53
C ILE A 34 -3.53 2.15 16.20
N ARG A 35 -2.46 1.46 16.59
CA ARG A 35 -1.07 1.85 16.25
C ARG A 35 -0.84 1.92 14.74
N LYS A 36 -1.31 0.92 13.99
CA LYS A 36 -1.23 0.91 12.53
C LYS A 36 -2.00 2.06 11.89
N GLY A 37 -3.20 2.37 12.40
CA GLY A 37 -4.01 3.49 11.94
C GLY A 37 -3.30 4.84 12.16
N MET A 38 -2.72 5.05 13.33
CA MET A 38 -1.94 6.25 13.63
C MET A 38 -0.71 6.40 12.72
N ALA A 39 0.00 5.31 12.45
CA ALA A 39 1.16 5.32 11.55
C ALA A 39 0.77 5.51 10.08
N ALA A 40 -0.38 4.95 9.66
CA ALA A 40 -0.89 5.08 8.30
C ALA A 40 -1.24 6.53 7.94
N GLY A 41 -1.83 7.29 8.88
CA GLY A 41 -2.11 8.72 8.70
C GLY A 41 -0.86 9.58 8.51
N GLN A 42 0.31 9.10 8.92
CA GLN A 42 1.59 9.80 8.78
C GLN A 42 2.33 9.46 7.47
N ARG A 43 1.93 8.40 6.77
CA ARG A 43 2.56 8.02 5.50
C ARG A 43 2.08 8.95 4.40
N ARG A 44 2.96 9.88 3.99
CA ARG A 44 2.82 10.57 2.71
C ARG A 44 2.81 9.52 1.60
N PRO A 45 1.97 9.68 0.55
CA PRO A 45 2.03 8.80 -0.60
C PRO A 45 3.48 8.75 -1.11
N PRO A 46 3.97 7.56 -1.51
CA PRO A 46 5.33 7.46 -2.03
C PRO A 46 5.48 8.47 -3.16
N LYS A 47 6.55 9.29 -3.12
CA LYS A 47 6.90 10.12 -4.26
C LYS A 47 7.23 9.17 -5.40
N ILE A 48 6.27 8.96 -6.30
CA ILE A 48 6.52 8.25 -7.54
C ILE A 48 7.67 9.01 -8.22
N PRO A 49 8.81 8.36 -8.50
CA PRO A 49 9.89 9.02 -9.19
C PRO A 49 9.34 9.55 -10.51
N LYS A 50 9.67 10.79 -10.85
CA LYS A 50 9.24 11.37 -12.12
C LYS A 50 9.72 10.44 -13.24
N PRO A 51 8.87 10.05 -14.20
CA PRO A 51 9.28 9.23 -15.32
C PRO A 51 10.54 9.81 -15.96
N VAL A 52 11.50 8.93 -16.30
CA VAL A 52 12.72 9.32 -16.99
C VAL A 52 12.31 9.98 -18.31
N LYS A 53 12.58 11.28 -18.43
CA LYS A 53 12.38 11.99 -19.69
C LYS A 53 13.53 11.63 -20.60
N LEU A 54 13.24 11.01 -21.74
CA LEU A 54 14.23 10.78 -22.78
C LEU A 54 14.73 12.14 -23.32
N ARG A 55 15.96 12.13 -23.85
CA ARG A 55 16.64 13.33 -24.33
C ARG A 55 15.72 14.08 -25.31
N ARG A 56 15.60 15.41 -25.13
CA ARG A 56 14.74 16.29 -25.95
C ARG A 56 13.24 15.98 -25.93
N GLY A 57 12.75 15.20 -24.96
CA GLY A 57 11.33 14.87 -24.89
C GLY A 57 10.89 13.85 -25.94
N PHE A 58 11.82 13.01 -26.39
CA PHE A 58 11.50 11.91 -27.31
C PHE A 58 10.45 10.99 -26.69
N VAL A 59 9.38 10.74 -27.44
CA VAL A 59 8.33 9.78 -27.11
C VAL A 59 8.38 8.70 -28.19
N PRO A 60 8.90 7.50 -27.89
CA PRO A 60 9.06 6.45 -28.89
C PRO A 60 7.69 6.02 -29.44
N THR A 61 7.61 5.90 -30.76
CA THR A 61 6.52 5.20 -31.42
C THR A 61 6.72 3.69 -31.34
N THR A 62 5.68 2.92 -31.67
CA THR A 62 5.79 1.45 -31.79
C THR A 62 6.92 1.06 -32.73
N LYS A 63 7.08 1.78 -33.85
CA LYS A 63 8.14 1.53 -34.81
C LYS A 63 9.54 1.78 -34.23
N ASP A 64 9.73 2.88 -33.50
CA ASP A 64 11.01 3.19 -32.86
C ASP A 64 11.43 2.09 -31.87
N ILE A 65 10.45 1.45 -31.21
CA ILE A 65 10.69 0.33 -30.30
C ILE A 65 11.07 -0.94 -31.07
N GLU A 66 10.36 -1.26 -32.16
CA GLU A 66 10.65 -2.41 -33.01
C GLU A 66 12.04 -2.33 -33.64
N ASP A 67 12.41 -1.16 -34.17
CA ASP A 67 13.72 -0.91 -34.77
C ASP A 67 14.86 -1.06 -33.74
N ALA A 68 14.64 -0.60 -32.50
CA ALA A 68 15.61 -0.75 -31.41
C ALA A 68 15.78 -2.21 -30.95
N ILE A 69 14.69 -3.00 -30.93
CA ILE A 69 14.75 -4.43 -30.62
C ILE A 69 15.49 -5.20 -31.72
N ALA A 70 15.26 -4.84 -32.99
CA ALA A 70 15.95 -5.44 -34.13
C ALA A 70 17.45 -5.15 -34.07
N TRP A 71 17.84 -3.90 -33.79
CA TRP A 71 19.25 -3.50 -33.67
C TRP A 71 20.00 -4.25 -32.55
N GLY A 72 19.35 -4.57 -31.44
CA GLY A 72 19.99 -5.27 -30.31
C GLY A 72 20.09 -6.80 -30.46
N ARG A 73 19.65 -7.38 -31.59
CA ARG A 73 19.71 -8.82 -31.86
C ARG A 73 20.89 -9.24 -32.75
N ASP A 74 21.56 -8.29 -33.38
CA ASP A 74 22.83 -8.49 -34.11
C ASP A 74 24.03 -8.37 -33.16
#